data_AF-A0A351MG24-F1
#
_entry.id   AF-A0A351MG24-F1
#
_cell.length_a   1.000
_cell.length_b   1.000
_cell.length_c   1.000
_cell.angle_alpha   90.00
_cell.angle_beta   90.00
_cell.angle_gamma   90.00
#
_symmetry.space_group_name_H-M   'P 1'
#
loop_
_entity.id
_entity.type
_entity.pdbx_description
1 polymer ?
#
loop_
_entity_poly.entity_id
_entity_poly.type
_entity_poly.pdbx_seq_one_letter_code
_entity_poly.pdbx_strand_id
1 'polypeptide(L)'
;RFYHQILISEQGKPGMDYLLGRGVTPKTIRHFGLGFAPPSRFELVDYLSRKGFHPEEMIQANVAFRSSTGRPVDRFFSRVMYPIIDLRG
;
A
#
# COMPACT_ATOMS: atom_id res chain seq x y z
N ARG A 1 0.78 -3.39 -7.26
CA ARG A 1 -0.59 -3.09 -7.75
C ARG A 1 -1.63 -2.92 -6.64
N PHE A 2 -1.56 -3.65 -5.52
CA PHE A 2 -2.51 -3.56 -4.39
C PHE A 2 -2.85 -2.11 -3.97
N TYR A 3 -1.87 -1.30 -3.57
CA TYR A 3 -2.14 0.08 -3.13
C TYR A 3 -2.70 0.99 -4.23
N HIS A 4 -2.34 0.77 -5.50
CA HIS A 4 -2.93 1.52 -6.60
C HIS A 4 -4.41 1.17 -6.80
N GLN A 5 -4.77 -0.11 -6.66
CA GLN A 5 -6.17 -0.56 -6.69
C GLN A 5 -6.99 0.02 -5.54
N ILE A 6 -6.40 0.16 -4.36
CA ILE A 6 -7.05 0.84 -3.24
C ILE A 6 -7.24 2.32 -3.54
N LEU A 7 -6.23 3.01 -4.08
CA LEU A 7 -6.32 4.43 -4.41
C LEU A 7 -7.49 4.76 -5.35
N ILE A 8 -7.76 3.89 -6.32
CA ILE A 8 -8.85 4.06 -7.30
C ILE A 8 -10.22 3.58 -6.80
N SER A 9 -10.30 3.00 -5.61
CA SER A 9 -11.55 2.56 -4.98
C SER A 9 -12.12 3.64 -4.06
N GLU A 10 -13.34 3.43 -3.57
CA GLU A 10 -13.97 4.32 -2.59
C GLU A 10 -13.12 4.48 -1.31
N GLN A 11 -12.44 3.41 -0.87
CA GLN A 11 -11.56 3.45 0.30
C GLN A 11 -10.32 4.34 0.08
N GLY A 12 -9.92 4.54 -1.18
CA GLY A 12 -8.81 5.37 -1.59
C GLY A 12 -9.11 6.86 -1.70
N LYS A 13 -10.39 7.26 -1.60
CA LYS A 13 -10.83 8.65 -1.78
C LYS A 13 -9.99 9.68 -1.01
N PRO A 14 -9.65 9.50 0.28
CA PRO A 14 -8.79 10.45 0.98
C PRO A 14 -7.40 10.62 0.36
N GLY A 15 -6.81 9.53 -0.14
CA GLY A 15 -5.53 9.56 -0.85
C GLY A 15 -5.63 10.23 -2.21
N MET A 16 -6.72 9.98 -2.94
CA MET A 16 -7.00 10.62 -4.23
C MET A 16 -7.20 12.12 -4.07
N ASP A 17 -8.05 12.54 -3.14
CA ASP A 17 -8.33 13.95 -2.85
C ASP A 17 -7.05 14.70 -2.45
N TYR A 18 -6.20 14.06 -1.62
CA TYR A 18 -4.90 14.61 -1.26
C TYR A 18 -3.99 14.81 -2.49
N LEU A 19 -3.86 13.80 -3.35
CA LEU A 19 -2.99 13.87 -4.53
C LEU A 19 -3.47 14.95 -5.52
N LEU A 20 -4.77 14.97 -5.81
CA LEU A 20 -5.38 15.97 -6.70
C LEU A 20 -5.27 17.38 -6.12
N GLY A 21 -5.53 17.55 -4.82
CA GLY A 21 -5.36 18.83 -4.11
C GLY A 21 -3.91 19.34 -4.10
N ARG A 22 -2.93 18.46 -4.32
CA ARG A 22 -1.51 18.80 -4.49
C ARG A 22 -1.10 19.01 -5.95
N GLY A 23 -2.04 19.00 -6.89
CA GLY A 23 -1.79 19.18 -8.32
C GLY A 23 -1.21 17.96 -9.02
N VAL A 24 -1.21 16.78 -8.37
CA VAL A 24 -0.76 15.54 -9.00
C VAL A 24 -1.83 15.06 -9.97
N THR A 25 -1.53 15.09 -11.26
CA THR A 25 -2.52 14.75 -12.29
C THR A 25 -2.85 13.26 -12.30
N PRO A 26 -4.06 12.84 -12.74
CA PRO A 26 -4.38 11.42 -12.94
C PRO A 26 -3.41 10.69 -13.87
N LYS A 27 -2.83 11.39 -14.85
CA LYS A 27 -1.78 10.83 -15.73
C LYS A 27 -0.52 10.50 -14.93
N THR A 28 -0.06 11.41 -14.08
CA THR A 28 1.08 11.22 -13.18
C THR A 28 0.82 10.08 -12.19
N ILE A 29 -0.35 10.05 -11.56
CA ILE A 29 -0.77 9.00 -10.60
C ILE A 29 -0.67 7.62 -11.24
N ARG A 30 -1.20 7.45 -12.46
CA ARG A 30 -1.13 6.19 -13.20
C ARG A 30 0.29 5.86 -13.65
N HIS A 31 1.02 6.83 -14.21
CA HIS A 31 2.36 6.61 -14.74
C HIS A 31 3.34 6.12 -13.67
N PHE A 32 3.32 6.74 -12.49
CA PHE A 32 4.18 6.35 -11.37
C PHE A 32 3.56 5.28 -10.46
N GLY A 33 2.37 4.75 -10.78
CA GLY A 33 1.71 3.72 -9.99
C GLY A 33 1.44 4.12 -8.54
N LEU A 34 1.16 5.40 -8.29
CA LEU A 34 0.90 5.90 -6.93
C LEU A 34 -0.29 5.15 -6.31
N GLY A 35 -0.24 4.93 -5.01
CA GLY A 35 -1.25 4.15 -4.30
C GLY A 35 -1.71 4.79 -3.00
N PHE A 36 -2.54 4.06 -2.27
CA PHE A 36 -3.01 4.45 -0.94
C PHE A 36 -3.02 3.22 -0.03
N ALA A 37 -2.39 3.35 1.14
CA ALA A 37 -2.49 2.41 2.23
C ALA A 37 -3.72 2.80 3.08
N PRO A 38 -4.73 1.92 3.19
CA PRO A 38 -5.98 2.23 3.87
C PRO A 38 -5.76 2.41 5.38
N PRO A 39 -6.74 2.97 6.12
CA PRO A 39 -6.68 3.12 7.58
C PRO A 39 -6.93 1.80 8.31
N SER A 40 -6.29 0.72 7.87
CA SER A 40 -6.33 -0.61 8.48
C SER A 40 -4.92 -1.13 8.67
N ARG A 41 -4.73 -1.96 9.69
CA ARG A 41 -3.42 -2.53 10.05
C ARG A 41 -3.23 -3.97 9.56
N PHE A 42 -4.16 -4.48 8.75
CA PHE A 42 -4.16 -5.89 8.33
C PHE A 42 -4.47 -6.09 6.84
N GLU A 43 -4.78 -5.03 6.08
CA GLU A 43 -5.25 -5.15 4.70
C GLU A 43 -4.17 -5.74 3.78
N LEU A 44 -2.93 -5.26 3.87
CA LEU A 44 -1.84 -5.81 3.08
C LEU A 44 -1.48 -7.22 3.55
N VAL A 45 -1.33 -7.43 4.86
CA VAL A 45 -0.97 -8.75 5.42
C VAL A 45 -2.00 -9.80 5.04
N ASP A 46 -3.29 -9.53 5.18
CA ASP A 46 -4.36 -10.46 4.82
C ASP A 46 -4.38 -10.69 3.29
N TYR A 47 -4.17 -9.64 2.49
CA TYR A 47 -4.06 -9.75 1.03
C TYR A 47 -2.91 -10.65 0.59
N LEU A 48 -1.71 -10.47 1.17
CA LEU A 48 -0.53 -11.27 0.86
C LEU A 48 -0.66 -12.70 1.41
N SER A 49 -1.28 -12.88 2.57
CA SER A 49 -1.53 -14.22 3.13
C SER A 49 -2.44 -15.04 2.23
N ARG A 50 -3.51 -14.43 1.68
CA ARG A 50 -4.39 -15.07 0.68
C ARG A 50 -3.65 -15.42 -0.63
N LYS A 51 -2.52 -14.76 -0.90
CA LYS A 51 -1.63 -15.07 -2.03
C LYS A 51 -0.56 -16.11 -1.73
N GLY A 52 -0.52 -16.63 -0.50
CA GLY A 52 0.41 -17.69 -0.09
C GLY A 52 1.75 -17.20 0.44
N PHE A 53 1.95 -15.89 0.65
CA PHE A 53 3.17 -15.38 1.27
C PHE A 53 3.18 -15.65 2.77
N HIS A 54 4.33 -16.07 3.29
CA HIS A 54 4.54 -16.29 4.71
C HIS A 54 4.79 -14.97 5.46
N PRO A 55 4.38 -14.85 6.74
CA PRO A 55 4.64 -13.66 7.55
C PRO A 55 6.11 -13.22 7.56
N GLU A 56 7.03 -14.18 7.60
CA GLU A 56 8.48 -13.95 7.61
C GLU A 56 8.94 -13.26 6.32
N GLU A 57 8.41 -13.63 5.16
CA GLU A 57 8.72 -12.99 3.88
C GLU A 57 8.25 -11.53 3.87
N MET A 58 7.04 -11.27 4.38
CA MET A 58 6.49 -9.92 4.46
C MET A 58 7.31 -9.01 5.41
N ILE A 59 7.82 -9.58 6.50
CA ILE A 59 8.66 -8.87 7.46
C ILE A 59 10.04 -8.60 6.85
N GLN A 60 10.65 -9.58 6.17
CA GLN A 60 11.93 -9.42 5.49
C GLN A 60 11.86 -8.40 4.35
N ALA A 61 10.77 -8.40 3.58
CA ALA A 61 10.47 -7.38 2.56
C ALA A 61 10.12 -6.01 3.17
N ASN A 62 10.10 -5.89 4.50
CA ASN A 62 9.83 -4.68 5.25
C ASN A 62 8.44 -4.06 4.99
N VAL A 63 7.46 -4.86 4.56
CA VAL A 63 6.09 -4.40 4.33
C VAL A 63 5.14 -4.72 5.50
N ALA A 64 5.58 -5.60 6.41
CA ALA A 64 4.91 -5.92 7.66
C ALA A 64 5.90 -5.92 8.84
N PHE A 65 5.38 -5.93 10.06
CA PHE A 65 6.15 -6.17 11.28
C PHE A 65 5.35 -7.01 12.28
N ARG A 66 6.03 -7.66 13.24
CA ARG A 66 5.35 -8.39 14.31
C ARG A 66 4.82 -7.41 15.35
N SER A 67 3.53 -7.49 15.66
CA SER A 67 2.94 -6.79 16.80
C SER A 67 3.40 -7.38 18.14
N SER A 68 3.04 -6.74 19.24
CA SER A 68 3.23 -7.28 20.59
C SER A 68 2.50 -8.62 20.83
N THR A 69 1.44 -8.90 20.06
CA THR A 69 0.70 -10.17 20.13
C THR A 69 1.28 -11.25 19.21
N GLY A 70 2.40 -10.98 18.53
CA GLY A 70 3.06 -11.90 17.61
C GLY A 70 2.42 -11.95 16.21
N ARG A 71 1.24 -11.35 16.02
CA ARG A 71 0.55 -11.28 14.72
C ARG A 71 1.25 -10.29 13.78
N PRO A 72 1.48 -10.64 12.50
CA PRO A 72 1.97 -9.67 11.52
C PRO A 72 0.93 -8.57 11.28
N VAL A 73 1.41 -7.33 11.19
CA VAL A 73 0.61 -6.13 10.91
C VAL A 73 1.27 -5.29 9.82
N ASP A 74 0.44 -4.57 9.06
CA ASP A 74 0.87 -3.69 7.99
C ASP A 74 1.82 -2.61 8.52
N ARG A 75 2.95 -2.41 7.83
CA ARG A 75 3.85 -1.30 8.13
C ARG A 75 3.27 0.06 7.74
N PHE A 76 2.55 0.09 6.62
CA PHE A 76 1.98 1.32 6.05
C PHE A 76 0.47 1.33 6.25
N PHE A 77 -0.05 2.40 6.84
CA PHE A 77 -1.47 2.64 7.07
C PHE A 77 -1.76 4.14 6.98
N SER A 78 -2.93 4.51 6.47
CA SER A 78 -3.38 5.91 6.30
C SER A 78 -2.37 6.80 5.57
N ARG A 79 -1.78 6.31 4.48
CA ARG A 79 -0.71 7.01 3.74
C ARG A 79 -0.90 6.89 2.23
N VAL A 80 -0.58 7.95 1.50
CA VAL A 80 -0.31 7.85 0.06
C VAL A 80 1.01 7.12 -0.14
N MET A 81 1.02 6.21 -1.12
CA MET A 81 2.13 5.31 -1.39
C MET A 81 2.82 5.69 -2.70
N TYR A 82 4.14 5.83 -2.64
CA TYR A 82 5.01 6.06 -3.78
C TYR A 82 5.84 4.80 -3.98
N PRO A 83 5.61 4.00 -5.04
CA PRO A 83 6.42 2.82 -5.28
C PRO A 83 7.84 3.23 -5.67
N ILE A 84 8.82 2.52 -5.12
CA ILE A 84 10.23 2.61 -5.54
C ILE A 84 10.46 1.42 -6.46
N ILE A 85 10.75 1.71 -7.72
CA ILE A 85 10.90 0.74 -8.80
C ILE A 85 12.37 0.73 -9.20
N ASP A 86 12.96 -0.46 -9.33
CA ASP A 86 14.34 -0.58 -9.77
C ASP A 86 14.47 -0.28 -11.28
N LEU A 87 15.70 -0.28 -11.81
CA LEU A 87 15.94 0.00 -13.23
C LEU A 87 15.34 -1.05 -14.19
N ARG A 88 14.97 -2.23 -13.69
CA ARG A 88 14.39 -3.34 -14.46
C ARG A 88 12.86 -3.29 -14.49
N GLY A 89 12.23 -2.53 -13.58
CA GLY A 89 10.79 -2.26 -13.58
C GLY A 89 10.00 -3.11 -12.59
#